data_AF-A0AAW1TSV2-F1
#
_entry.id   AF-A0AAW1TSV2-F1
#
_cell.length_a   1.000
_cell.length_b   1.000
_cell.length_c   1.000
_cell.angle_alpha   90.00
_cell.angle_beta   90.00
_cell.angle_gamma   90.00
#
_symmetry.space_group_name_H-M   'P 1'
#
loop_
_entity.id
_entity.type
_entity.pdbx_description
1 polymer ?
#
loop_
_entity_poly.entity_id
_entity_poly.type
_entity_poly.pdbx_seq_one_letter_code
_entity_poly.pdbx_strand_id
1 'polypeptide(L)'
;MDGFSARVAVGSEAERRRDAWIPSDKTRQILINCAMSAPGTYFPEKEHLTTPGVFLEEELGDNVGEAVAVCLGEAEAAERRIITANDVTQDERGLRELVQAGAYRAAINLTARLLTIYGQGKGRNGHVSKHSPHSLQLWFTRIALLVKTKAYIVAQAESEIFGQLDKPDVFYQFYPEMYGDRPGSIASFSFRLLLAELPMHCGNSKESLTKLFNLWSTVKQIIQNLNNGFCEDGNPMEISENDRSDSFRLWKGREARVMHSIINCSISLKHFELAMDLLGQLCERDKVHRHTLLSALGRLHLQVGNIAGAESCFNEVRVIRGGKLDIRELVDRGLLSVAQSNFDEAYSNFQEASCLEPNNLMILNNMSVCLLYSGRLKEAISILESAISVNPPHALHESLLLNLCTLYDMESSKGRMKKFALLRQISRYQADAPTSILEKLYG
;
A
#
# COMPACT_ATOMS: atom_id res chain seq x y z
N MET A 1 9.38 -19.69 40.71
CA MET A 1 9.82 -20.83 39.89
C MET A 1 9.39 -20.55 38.47
N ASP A 2 10.36 -20.04 37.71
CA ASP A 2 10.61 -20.21 36.28
C ASP A 2 9.43 -20.33 35.32
N GLY A 3 9.15 -19.23 34.62
CA GLY A 3 8.30 -19.22 33.44
C GLY A 3 8.54 -17.93 32.64
N PHE A 4 9.12 -18.08 31.45
CA PHE A 4 9.32 -17.06 30.41
C PHE A 4 10.44 -16.02 30.62
N SER A 5 11.68 -16.49 30.51
CA SER A 5 12.73 -15.73 29.84
C SER A 5 13.12 -16.50 28.58
N ALA A 6 12.45 -16.21 27.47
CA ALA A 6 13.00 -16.55 26.17
C ALA A 6 14.18 -15.60 25.96
N ARG A 7 15.38 -16.05 26.35
CA ARG A 7 16.63 -15.43 25.88
C ARG A 7 16.56 -15.45 24.36
N VAL A 8 16.36 -14.28 23.76
CA VAL A 8 16.42 -14.11 22.31
C VAL A 8 17.87 -14.40 21.93
N ALA A 9 18.12 -15.65 21.54
CA ALA A 9 19.37 -16.04 20.93
C ALA A 9 19.65 -15.10 19.74
N VAL A 10 20.92 -14.74 19.59
CA VAL A 10 21.43 -13.98 18.43
C VAL A 10 20.75 -14.48 17.16
N GLY A 11 20.04 -13.57 16.50
CA GLY A 11 19.14 -13.88 15.39
C GLY A 11 19.88 -14.59 14.26
N SER A 12 19.19 -15.50 13.57
CA SER A 12 19.72 -16.16 12.38
C SER A 12 20.22 -15.14 11.35
N GLU A 13 21.09 -15.55 10.44
CA GLU A 13 21.53 -14.73 9.30
C GLU A 13 20.37 -14.11 8.50
N ALA A 14 19.19 -14.75 8.53
CA ALA A 14 17.95 -14.24 7.95
C ALA A 14 17.38 -13.02 8.70
N GLU A 15 17.53 -12.97 10.03
CA GLU A 15 17.13 -11.82 10.83
C GLU A 15 18.05 -10.63 10.61
N ARG A 16 19.37 -10.88 10.60
CA ARG A 16 20.40 -9.87 10.36
C ARG A 16 20.15 -9.11 9.06
N ARG A 17 19.98 -9.84 7.93
CA ARG A 17 19.72 -9.22 6.62
C ARG A 17 18.37 -8.49 6.54
N ARG A 18 17.36 -8.98 7.26
CA ARG A 18 16.01 -8.39 7.29
C ARG A 18 16.00 -7.06 8.02
N ASP A 19 16.66 -7.01 9.17
CA ASP A 19 16.63 -5.90 10.12
C ASP A 19 17.76 -4.90 9.89
N ALA A 20 18.73 -5.23 9.02
CA ALA A 20 19.80 -4.34 8.63
C ALA A 20 19.28 -2.97 8.16
N TRP A 21 19.88 -1.91 8.68
CA TRP A 21 19.59 -0.53 8.33
C TRP A 21 20.77 0.37 8.70
N ILE A 22 21.00 1.43 7.92
CA ILE A 22 22.04 2.42 8.20
C ILE A 22 21.36 3.61 8.91
N PRO A 23 21.61 3.85 10.21
CA PRO A 23 21.12 5.06 10.88
C PRO A 23 21.83 6.31 10.34
N SER A 24 21.20 7.47 10.44
CA SER A 24 21.89 8.75 10.23
C SER A 24 23.08 8.92 11.18
N ASP A 25 24.02 9.80 10.82
CA ASP A 25 25.19 10.07 11.66
C ASP A 25 24.80 10.61 13.05
N LYS A 26 23.74 11.42 13.13
CA LYS A 26 23.20 11.92 14.41
C LYS A 26 22.73 10.77 15.28
N THR A 27 21.93 9.85 14.73
CA THR A 27 21.42 8.70 15.49
C THR A 27 22.54 7.74 15.85
N ARG A 28 23.48 7.49 14.94
CA ARG A 28 24.66 6.65 15.19
C ARG A 28 25.46 7.16 16.39
N GLN A 29 25.71 8.47 16.47
CA GLN A 29 26.42 9.08 17.61
C GLN A 29 25.68 8.87 18.93
N ILE A 30 24.34 9.04 18.93
CA ILE A 30 23.53 8.82 20.14
C ILE A 30 23.59 7.35 20.57
N LEU A 31 23.48 6.40 19.63
CA LEU A 31 23.58 4.97 19.93
C LEU A 31 24.95 4.59 20.51
N ILE A 32 26.04 5.17 19.97
CA ILE A 32 27.39 4.96 20.51
C ILE A 32 27.50 5.52 21.94
N ASN A 33 26.98 6.72 22.18
CA ASN A 33 26.98 7.33 23.51
C ASN A 33 26.17 6.51 24.53
N CYS A 34 25.01 5.97 24.11
CA CYS A 34 24.23 5.04 24.93
C CYS A 34 25.04 3.79 25.29
N ALA A 35 25.74 3.20 24.32
CA ALA A 35 26.51 1.97 24.52
C ALA A 35 27.78 2.15 25.38
N MET A 36 28.44 3.31 25.30
CA MET A 36 29.64 3.61 26.09
C MET A 36 29.34 4.07 27.52
N SER A 37 28.13 4.53 27.78
CA SER A 37 27.73 5.02 29.11
C SER A 37 27.41 3.86 30.05
N ALA A 38 27.60 4.07 31.35
CA ALA A 38 27.19 3.07 32.33
C ALA A 38 25.66 2.85 32.26
N PRO A 39 25.15 1.62 32.46
CA PRO A 39 23.72 1.36 32.43
C PRO A 39 22.94 2.31 33.35
N GLY A 40 22.00 3.05 32.77
CA GLY A 40 21.16 4.02 33.49
C GLY A 40 21.78 5.39 33.75
N THR A 41 22.93 5.73 33.16
CA THR A 41 23.55 7.06 33.33
C THR A 41 23.38 8.02 32.16
N TYR A 42 23.01 7.52 30.98
CA TYR A 42 22.75 8.35 29.80
C TYR A 42 21.31 8.17 29.32
N PHE A 43 20.61 9.30 29.20
CA PHE A 43 19.25 9.37 28.70
C PHE A 43 19.21 10.39 27.58
N PRO A 44 18.96 9.98 26.32
CA PRO A 44 18.78 10.94 25.24
C PRO A 44 17.63 11.90 25.55
N GLU A 45 17.75 13.12 25.05
CA GLU A 45 16.70 14.11 25.17
C GLU A 45 15.41 13.63 24.48
N LYS A 46 14.26 14.06 25.02
CA LYS A 46 12.94 13.64 24.54
C LYS A 46 12.74 13.89 23.05
N GLU A 47 13.30 14.97 22.51
CA GLU A 47 13.23 15.30 21.07
C GLU A 47 13.91 14.27 20.16
N HIS A 48 14.87 13.52 20.69
CA HIS A 48 15.54 12.45 19.98
C HIS A 48 14.78 11.12 20.07
N LEU A 49 13.70 11.05 20.86
CA LEU A 49 12.90 9.84 21.04
C LEU A 49 11.55 9.96 20.34
N THR A 50 10.99 8.81 20.00
CA THR A 50 9.68 8.65 19.39
C THR A 50 8.63 8.68 20.49
N THR A 51 7.56 9.45 20.28
CA THR A 51 6.52 9.67 21.29
C THR A 51 5.13 9.33 20.74
N PRO A 52 4.93 8.06 20.35
CA PRO A 52 3.73 7.64 19.64
C PRO A 52 2.49 7.69 20.56
N GLY A 53 1.37 8.06 19.97
CA GLY A 53 0.07 7.99 20.63
C GLY A 53 -1.04 7.95 19.60
N VAL A 54 -2.08 7.17 19.89
CA VAL A 54 -3.27 7.11 19.04
C VAL A 54 -3.94 8.48 19.04
N PHE A 55 -4.15 9.05 17.84
CA PHE A 55 -4.73 10.36 17.64
C PHE A 55 -6.26 10.33 17.75
N LEU A 56 -6.89 9.26 17.23
CA LEU A 56 -8.34 9.08 17.32
C LEU A 56 -8.80 8.95 18.77
N GLU A 57 -9.66 9.87 19.20
CA GLU A 57 -10.26 9.80 20.53
C GLU A 57 -11.44 8.83 20.58
N GLU A 58 -12.22 8.75 19.51
CA GLU A 58 -13.39 7.90 19.43
C GLU A 58 -13.17 6.72 18.47
N GLU A 59 -13.88 5.62 18.73
CA GLU A 59 -13.86 4.47 17.83
C GLU A 59 -14.60 4.80 16.53
N LEU A 60 -14.05 4.32 15.42
CA LEU A 60 -14.66 4.47 14.10
C LEU A 60 -15.93 3.62 14.00
N GLY A 61 -17.09 4.26 13.79
CA GLY A 61 -18.39 3.60 13.60
C GLY A 61 -18.65 3.06 12.18
N ASP A 62 -19.80 2.42 11.96
CA ASP A 62 -20.22 1.84 10.67
C ASP A 62 -20.73 2.91 9.69
N ASN A 63 -19.88 3.33 8.76
CA ASN A 63 -20.22 4.39 7.82
C ASN A 63 -21.20 3.94 6.73
N VAL A 64 -21.21 2.66 6.38
CA VAL A 64 -22.18 2.10 5.42
C VAL A 64 -23.55 2.02 6.09
N GLY A 65 -23.60 1.56 7.34
CA GLY A 65 -24.82 1.56 8.16
C GLY A 65 -25.43 2.96 8.31
N GLU A 66 -24.60 3.97 8.61
CA GLU A 66 -25.02 5.37 8.64
C GLU A 66 -25.60 5.85 7.30
N ALA A 67 -24.92 5.55 6.19
CA ALA A 67 -25.41 5.90 4.85
C ALA A 67 -26.73 5.20 4.52
N VAL A 68 -26.90 3.93 4.90
CA VAL A 68 -28.15 3.18 4.73
C VAL A 68 -29.27 3.78 5.57
N ALA A 69 -29.01 4.15 6.83
CA ALA A 69 -30.00 4.77 7.70
C ALA A 69 -30.53 6.08 7.11
N VAL A 70 -29.62 6.94 6.62
CA VAL A 70 -29.95 8.22 6.00
C VAL A 70 -30.73 8.04 4.68
N CYS A 71 -30.36 7.08 3.84
CA CYS A 71 -30.89 6.98 2.47
C CYS A 71 -32.08 6.02 2.32
N LEU A 72 -32.09 4.94 3.11
CA LEU A 72 -33.01 3.81 3.00
C LEU A 72 -33.85 3.62 4.27
N GLY A 73 -33.46 4.26 5.37
CA GLY A 73 -34.19 4.27 6.65
C GLY A 73 -33.59 3.35 7.71
N GLU A 74 -33.88 3.66 8.97
CA GLU A 74 -33.38 2.96 10.17
C GLU A 74 -33.71 1.46 10.19
N ALA A 75 -34.87 1.07 9.65
CA ALA A 75 -35.28 -0.33 9.61
C ALA A 75 -34.34 -1.18 8.74
N GLU A 76 -33.94 -0.66 7.57
CA GLU A 76 -33.02 -1.36 6.67
C GLU A 76 -31.59 -1.34 7.21
N ALA A 77 -31.19 -0.26 7.89
CA ALA A 77 -29.89 -0.19 8.58
C ALA A 77 -29.78 -1.22 9.72
N ALA A 78 -30.86 -1.46 10.48
CA ALA A 78 -30.88 -2.41 11.58
C ALA A 78 -30.72 -3.88 11.15
N GLU A 79 -30.99 -4.22 9.88
CA GLU A 79 -30.77 -5.57 9.34
C GLU A 79 -29.29 -5.88 9.07
N ARG A 80 -28.45 -4.84 8.96
CA ARG A 80 -27.02 -4.96 8.66
C ARG A 80 -26.28 -5.58 9.85
N ARG A 81 -25.51 -6.63 9.56
CA ARG A 81 -24.65 -7.31 10.54
C ARG A 81 -23.20 -7.23 10.10
N ILE A 82 -22.37 -6.63 10.93
CA ILE A 82 -20.93 -6.51 10.70
C ILE A 82 -20.15 -7.06 11.89
N ILE A 83 -18.94 -7.55 11.62
CA ILE A 83 -17.99 -7.94 12.67
C ILE A 83 -17.30 -6.69 13.22
N THR A 84 -17.27 -6.57 14.54
CA THR A 84 -16.67 -5.43 15.25
C THR A 84 -15.44 -5.84 16.03
N ALA A 85 -14.69 -4.86 16.56
CA ALA A 85 -13.53 -5.12 17.42
C ALA A 85 -13.87 -5.90 18.70
N ASN A 86 -15.14 -5.92 19.13
CA ASN A 86 -15.60 -6.67 20.30
C ASN A 86 -15.85 -8.14 20.01
N ASP A 87 -16.07 -8.50 18.74
CA ASP A 87 -16.47 -9.85 18.34
C ASP A 87 -15.27 -10.78 18.12
N VAL A 88 -14.04 -10.23 18.15
CA VAL A 88 -12.81 -10.96 17.86
C VAL A 88 -11.86 -11.01 19.05
N THR A 89 -10.90 -11.94 18.97
CA THR A 89 -9.80 -12.03 19.95
C THR A 89 -8.99 -10.74 20.00
N GLN A 90 -8.63 -10.29 21.21
CA GLN A 90 -7.87 -9.06 21.42
C GLN A 90 -6.36 -9.29 21.21
N ASP A 91 -6.00 -9.83 20.05
CA ASP A 91 -4.62 -10.13 19.64
C ASP A 91 -4.47 -10.06 18.09
N GLU A 92 -3.31 -10.47 17.59
CA GLU A 92 -3.03 -10.46 16.14
C GLU A 92 -3.99 -11.35 15.33
N ARG A 93 -4.55 -12.43 15.91
CA ARG A 93 -5.48 -13.32 15.20
C ARG A 93 -6.79 -12.60 14.92
N GLY A 94 -7.34 -11.90 15.91
CA GLY A 94 -8.54 -11.08 15.73
C GLY A 94 -8.32 -9.94 14.75
N LEU A 95 -7.13 -9.33 14.74
CA LEU A 95 -6.78 -8.32 13.74
C LEU A 95 -6.77 -8.90 12.32
N ARG A 96 -6.21 -10.09 12.12
CA ARG A 96 -6.22 -10.78 10.81
C ARG A 96 -7.64 -11.14 10.38
N GLU A 97 -8.49 -11.59 11.31
CA GLU A 97 -9.90 -11.92 11.04
C GLU A 97 -10.68 -10.70 10.54
N LEU A 98 -10.56 -9.55 11.23
CA LEU A 98 -11.21 -8.29 10.80
C LEU A 98 -10.72 -7.83 9.42
N VAL A 99 -9.41 -7.91 9.16
CA VAL A 99 -8.83 -7.53 7.87
C VAL A 99 -9.27 -8.46 6.75
N GLN A 100 -9.38 -9.76 7.00
CA GLN A 100 -9.89 -10.75 6.04
C GLN A 100 -11.38 -10.55 5.75
N ALA A 101 -12.17 -10.16 6.76
CA ALA A 101 -13.57 -9.80 6.60
C ALA A 101 -13.79 -8.45 5.90
N GLY A 102 -12.72 -7.67 5.66
CA GLY A 102 -12.82 -6.32 5.08
C GLY A 102 -13.33 -5.26 6.07
N ALA A 103 -13.42 -5.58 7.36
CA ALA A 103 -13.83 -4.68 8.44
C ALA A 103 -12.64 -3.84 8.92
N TYR A 104 -12.08 -3.03 8.04
CA TYR A 104 -10.91 -2.20 8.27
C TYR A 104 -11.10 -1.17 9.38
N ARG A 105 -12.29 -0.58 9.52
CA ARG A 105 -12.60 0.39 10.60
C ARG A 105 -12.58 -0.28 11.97
N ALA A 106 -13.17 -1.47 12.08
CA ALA A 106 -13.06 -2.30 13.28
C ALA A 106 -11.61 -2.72 13.56
N ALA A 107 -10.84 -3.07 12.53
CA ALA A 107 -9.42 -3.41 12.65
C ALA A 107 -8.62 -2.19 13.18
N ILE A 108 -8.89 -0.98 12.71
CA ILE A 108 -8.29 0.26 13.22
C ILE A 108 -8.62 0.44 14.71
N ASN A 109 -9.87 0.22 15.13
CA ASN A 109 -10.25 0.29 16.55
C ASN A 109 -9.46 -0.74 17.39
N LEU A 110 -9.35 -1.98 16.90
CA LEU A 110 -8.59 -3.03 17.59
C LEU A 110 -7.10 -2.67 17.70
N THR A 111 -6.48 -2.10 16.66
CA THR A 111 -5.07 -1.65 16.77
C THR A 111 -4.87 -0.62 17.88
N ALA A 112 -5.81 0.30 18.11
CA ALA A 112 -5.71 1.27 19.20
C ALA A 112 -5.74 0.60 20.58
N ARG A 113 -6.60 -0.41 20.76
CA ARG A 113 -6.69 -1.21 21.99
C ARG A 113 -5.38 -1.97 22.24
N LEU A 114 -4.85 -2.63 21.22
CA LEU A 114 -3.58 -3.37 21.32
C LEU A 114 -2.39 -2.44 21.64
N LEU A 115 -2.34 -1.26 21.04
CA LEU A 115 -1.30 -0.26 21.34
C LEU A 115 -1.37 0.27 22.78
N THR A 116 -2.54 0.22 23.43
CA THR A 116 -2.69 0.59 24.84
C THR A 116 -1.90 -0.35 25.75
N ILE A 117 -1.80 -1.64 25.42
CA ILE A 117 -1.00 -2.64 26.15
C ILE A 117 0.48 -2.26 26.16
N TYR A 118 0.96 -1.63 25.08
CA TYR A 118 2.34 -1.14 24.95
C TYR A 118 2.54 0.28 25.50
N GLY A 119 1.52 0.90 26.11
CA GLY A 119 1.58 2.28 26.59
C GLY A 119 1.66 3.32 25.47
N GLN A 120 1.16 2.99 24.28
CA GLN A 120 1.17 3.81 23.05
C GLN A 120 -0.24 4.09 22.53
N GLY A 121 -1.27 3.76 23.32
CA GLY A 121 -2.68 3.94 22.97
C GLY A 121 -3.18 5.38 23.12
N LYS A 122 -4.49 5.53 23.32
CA LYS A 122 -5.15 6.84 23.51
C LYS A 122 -4.56 7.59 24.71
N GLY A 123 -4.38 8.91 24.58
CA GLY A 123 -3.85 9.78 25.65
C GLY A 123 -2.35 9.64 25.91
N ARG A 124 -1.62 8.89 25.08
CA ARG A 124 -0.16 8.71 25.20
C ARG A 124 0.64 9.58 24.24
N ASN A 125 -0.03 10.41 23.43
CA ASN A 125 0.62 11.30 22.48
C ASN A 125 1.63 12.22 23.19
N GLY A 126 2.85 12.31 22.67
CA GLY A 126 3.91 13.11 23.26
C GLY A 126 4.57 12.49 24.49
N HIS A 127 4.22 11.26 24.91
CA HIS A 127 4.94 10.53 25.95
C HIS A 127 5.96 9.56 25.34
N VAL A 128 7.15 9.47 25.95
CA VAL A 128 8.17 8.49 25.55
C VAL A 128 7.64 7.08 25.84
N SER A 129 7.85 6.18 24.89
CA SER A 129 7.43 4.78 24.99
C SER A 129 8.55 3.86 24.48
N LYS A 130 8.60 2.63 24.99
CA LYS A 130 9.53 1.62 24.46
C LYS A 130 8.96 0.97 23.22
N HIS A 131 9.82 0.68 22.26
CA HIS A 131 9.47 -0.04 21.04
C HIS A 131 9.86 -1.52 21.10
N SER A 132 9.01 -2.35 20.52
CA SER A 132 9.26 -3.76 20.22
C SER A 132 8.92 -4.05 18.76
N PRO A 133 9.39 -5.19 18.19
CA PRO A 133 8.97 -5.62 16.87
C PRO A 133 7.45 -5.66 16.72
N HIS A 134 6.73 -6.12 17.77
CA HIS A 134 5.27 -6.19 17.74
C HIS A 134 4.62 -4.81 17.82
N SER A 135 5.11 -3.89 18.67
CA SER A 135 4.51 -2.54 18.75
C SER A 135 4.67 -1.77 17.43
N LEU A 136 5.84 -1.86 16.78
CA LEU A 136 6.05 -1.20 15.49
C LEU A 136 5.29 -1.89 14.35
N GLN A 137 5.09 -3.21 14.42
CA GLN A 137 4.22 -3.92 13.50
C GLN A 137 2.75 -3.46 13.64
N LEU A 138 2.26 -3.26 14.87
CA LEU A 138 0.92 -2.71 15.12
C LEU A 138 0.77 -1.29 14.56
N TRP A 139 1.77 -0.43 14.75
CA TRP A 139 1.78 0.91 14.14
C TRP A 139 1.78 0.86 12.62
N PHE A 140 2.63 0.03 12.01
CA PHE A 140 2.62 -0.18 10.57
C PHE A 140 1.24 -0.62 10.08
N THR A 141 0.63 -1.63 10.71
CA THR A 141 -0.70 -2.10 10.34
C THR A 141 -1.76 -1.02 10.52
N ARG A 142 -1.71 -0.26 11.61
CA ARG A 142 -2.63 0.86 11.87
C ARG A 142 -2.56 1.92 10.78
N ILE A 143 -1.36 2.43 10.47
CA ILE A 143 -1.18 3.46 9.43
C ILE A 143 -1.57 2.91 8.06
N ALA A 144 -1.24 1.64 7.75
CA ALA A 144 -1.63 1.01 6.49
C ALA A 144 -3.15 0.90 6.34
N LEU A 145 -3.86 0.56 7.42
CA LEU A 145 -5.33 0.52 7.44
C LEU A 145 -5.93 1.91 7.27
N LEU A 146 -5.40 2.92 7.96
CA LEU A 146 -5.86 4.31 7.81
C LEU A 146 -5.67 4.82 6.37
N VAL A 147 -4.54 4.54 5.73
CA VAL A 147 -4.31 4.84 4.31
C VAL A 147 -5.31 4.10 3.43
N LYS A 148 -5.52 2.80 3.69
CA LYS A 148 -6.46 1.96 2.92
C LYS A 148 -7.90 2.47 3.02
N THR A 149 -8.33 2.95 4.17
CA THR A 149 -9.66 3.54 4.38
C THR A 149 -9.71 5.03 4.02
N LYS A 150 -8.63 5.58 3.42
CA LYS A 150 -8.50 6.99 3.04
C LYS A 150 -8.64 7.99 4.19
N ALA A 151 -8.40 7.55 5.42
CA ALA A 151 -8.36 8.41 6.61
C ALA A 151 -7.00 9.14 6.69
N TYR A 152 -6.65 9.87 5.63
CA TYR A 152 -5.31 10.43 5.42
C TYR A 152 -4.92 11.46 6.48
N ILE A 153 -5.86 12.27 6.97
CA ILE A 153 -5.61 13.27 8.02
C ILE A 153 -5.12 12.57 9.30
N VAL A 154 -5.80 11.51 9.71
CA VAL A 154 -5.44 10.72 10.89
C VAL A 154 -4.12 9.99 10.66
N ALA A 155 -3.96 9.36 9.50
CA ALA A 155 -2.71 8.67 9.14
C ALA A 155 -1.51 9.63 9.21
N GLN A 156 -1.65 10.84 8.66
CA GLN A 156 -0.60 11.86 8.68
C GLN A 156 -0.26 12.27 10.11
N ALA A 157 -1.26 12.63 10.92
CA ALA A 157 -1.07 13.04 12.30
C ALA A 157 -0.37 11.96 13.16
N GLU A 158 -0.79 10.70 13.04
CA GLU A 158 -0.18 9.60 13.80
C GLU A 158 1.21 9.20 13.26
N SER A 159 1.49 9.45 11.98
CA SER A 159 2.76 9.11 11.35
C SER A 159 3.90 10.09 11.65
N GLU A 160 3.58 11.35 11.92
CA GLU A 160 4.55 12.45 11.97
C GLU A 160 5.65 12.20 13.01
N ILE A 161 5.26 11.67 14.17
CA ILE A 161 6.16 11.38 15.29
C ILE A 161 7.26 10.35 14.96
N PHE A 162 7.02 9.48 13.96
CA PHE A 162 7.96 8.45 13.51
C PHE A 162 8.97 9.00 12.51
N GLY A 163 8.62 10.06 11.77
CA GLY A 163 9.46 10.63 10.72
C GLY A 163 9.89 9.58 9.69
N GLN A 164 11.21 9.40 9.53
CA GLN A 164 11.81 8.38 8.65
C GLN A 164 12.23 7.11 9.41
N LEU A 165 11.74 6.91 10.64
CA LEU A 165 12.14 5.82 11.55
C LEU A 165 13.65 5.80 11.76
N ASP A 166 14.24 6.96 11.99
CA ASP A 166 15.69 7.10 12.15
C ASP A 166 16.09 7.45 13.59
N LYS A 167 15.14 7.63 14.50
CA LYS A 167 15.45 7.90 15.91
C LYS A 167 16.10 6.69 16.59
N PRO A 168 17.01 6.88 17.57
CA PRO A 168 17.74 5.78 18.23
C PRO A 168 16.82 4.71 18.81
N ASP A 169 15.66 5.08 19.33
CA ASP A 169 14.71 4.19 19.99
C ASP A 169 13.97 3.21 19.07
N VAL A 170 14.19 3.29 17.76
CA VAL A 170 13.74 2.27 16.80
C VAL A 170 14.83 1.27 16.40
N PHE A 171 16.01 1.32 17.03
CA PHE A 171 17.11 0.38 16.82
C PHE A 171 17.27 -0.58 18.01
N TYR A 172 17.67 -1.81 17.74
CA TYR A 172 17.84 -2.83 18.79
C TYR A 172 18.91 -2.43 19.81
N GLN A 173 19.98 -1.78 19.35
CA GLN A 173 21.10 -1.31 20.18
C GLN A 173 20.68 -0.29 21.24
N PHE A 174 19.50 0.32 21.10
CA PHE A 174 18.97 1.22 22.11
C PHE A 174 18.41 0.49 23.35
N TYR A 175 18.11 -0.81 23.24
CA TYR A 175 17.59 -1.62 24.34
C TYR A 175 18.46 -2.87 24.60
N PRO A 176 19.71 -2.69 25.03
CA PRO A 176 20.64 -3.80 25.25
C PRO A 176 20.11 -4.80 26.28
N GLU A 177 19.34 -4.35 27.28
CA GLU A 177 18.71 -5.22 28.27
C GLU A 177 17.64 -6.17 27.69
N MET A 178 17.03 -5.82 26.56
CA MET A 178 16.00 -6.65 25.90
C MET A 178 16.56 -7.48 24.75
N TYR A 179 17.55 -6.96 24.02
CA TYR A 179 18.01 -7.54 22.75
C TYR A 179 19.52 -7.86 22.71
N GLY A 180 20.25 -7.61 23.80
CA GLY A 180 21.70 -7.80 23.86
C GLY A 180 22.41 -6.98 22.78
N ASP A 181 23.37 -7.60 22.10
CA ASP A 181 24.19 -6.97 21.05
C ASP A 181 23.57 -7.08 19.65
N ARG A 182 22.25 -7.35 19.54
CA ARG A 182 21.58 -7.46 18.25
C ARG A 182 21.69 -6.14 17.48
N PRO A 183 22.28 -6.14 16.27
CA PRO A 183 22.35 -4.93 15.46
C PRO A 183 21.09 -4.73 14.61
N GLY A 184 20.87 -3.49 14.20
CA GLY A 184 19.88 -3.14 13.17
C GLY A 184 18.63 -2.46 13.70
N SER A 185 17.66 -2.28 12.81
CA SER A 185 16.42 -1.58 13.05
C SER A 185 15.32 -2.55 13.49
N ILE A 186 14.60 -2.20 14.54
CA ILE A 186 13.35 -2.85 14.95
C ILE A 186 12.26 -2.57 13.90
N ALA A 187 12.29 -1.37 13.31
CA ALA A 187 11.33 -0.95 12.32
C ALA A 187 11.53 -1.69 10.98
N SER A 188 10.44 -2.22 10.43
CA SER A 188 10.47 -2.95 9.16
C SER A 188 10.69 -2.01 7.97
N PHE A 189 11.31 -2.54 6.91
CA PHE A 189 11.46 -1.81 5.65
C PHE A 189 10.11 -1.37 5.06
N SER A 190 9.07 -2.21 5.18
CA SER A 190 7.74 -1.87 4.69
C SER A 190 7.12 -0.69 5.43
N PHE A 191 7.42 -0.52 6.72
CA PHE A 191 6.97 0.65 7.45
C PHE A 191 7.70 1.93 6.98
N ARG A 192 9.01 1.85 6.75
CA ARG A 192 9.79 2.97 6.16
C ARG A 192 9.23 3.39 4.80
N LEU A 193 8.91 2.42 3.94
CA LEU A 193 8.32 2.68 2.63
C LEU A 193 6.95 3.34 2.75
N LEU A 194 6.07 2.82 3.61
CA LEU A 194 4.74 3.40 3.85
C LEU A 194 4.81 4.85 4.33
N LEU A 195 5.71 5.17 5.27
CA LEU A 195 5.90 6.54 5.76
C LEU A 195 6.48 7.48 4.69
N ALA A 196 7.30 6.96 3.79
CA ALA A 196 7.80 7.72 2.66
C ALA A 196 6.70 7.99 1.62
N GLU A 197 5.78 7.03 1.38
CA GLU A 197 4.68 7.15 0.43
C GLU A 197 3.52 8.03 0.94
N LEU A 198 3.24 7.97 2.24
CA LEU A 198 2.07 8.59 2.89
C LEU A 198 1.80 10.06 2.49
N PRO A 199 2.80 10.96 2.41
CA PRO A 199 2.55 12.35 2.03
C PRO A 199 1.88 12.49 0.65
N MET A 200 2.16 11.60 -0.31
CA MET A 200 1.52 11.61 -1.64
C MET A 200 0.01 11.37 -1.52
N HIS A 201 -0.42 10.48 -0.63
CA HIS A 201 -1.84 10.24 -0.38
C HIS A 201 -2.54 11.43 0.31
N CYS A 202 -1.78 12.25 1.02
CA CYS A 202 -2.26 13.49 1.66
C CYS A 202 -2.17 14.72 0.73
N GLY A 203 -1.86 14.53 -0.56
CA GLY A 203 -1.71 15.61 -1.54
C GLY A 203 -0.34 16.31 -1.56
N ASN A 204 0.63 15.84 -0.77
CA ASN A 204 2.00 16.36 -0.75
C ASN A 204 2.99 15.39 -1.44
N SER A 205 2.80 15.18 -2.74
CA SER A 205 3.65 14.27 -3.52
C SER A 205 5.12 14.71 -3.58
N LYS A 206 5.43 16.01 -3.44
CA LYS A 206 6.82 16.50 -3.42
C LYS A 206 7.59 16.01 -2.20
N GLU A 207 6.98 16.07 -1.02
CA GLU A 207 7.58 15.54 0.21
C GLU A 207 7.79 14.02 0.12
N SER A 208 6.80 13.30 -0.42
CA SER A 208 6.91 11.85 -0.66
C SER A 208 8.10 11.54 -1.57
N LEU A 209 8.24 12.27 -2.69
CA LEU A 209 9.36 12.11 -3.61
C LEU A 209 10.72 12.32 -2.90
N THR A 210 10.86 13.37 -2.08
CA THR A 210 12.08 13.60 -1.29
C THR A 210 12.37 12.44 -0.33
N LYS A 211 11.37 11.98 0.45
CA LYS A 211 11.53 10.86 1.38
C LYS A 211 11.89 9.56 0.66
N LEU A 212 11.28 9.30 -0.49
CA LEU A 212 11.56 8.12 -1.31
C LEU A 212 12.97 8.15 -1.91
N PHE A 213 13.47 9.31 -2.36
CA PHE A 213 14.87 9.43 -2.82
C PHE A 213 15.88 9.24 -1.69
N ASN A 214 15.59 9.73 -0.49
CA ASN A 214 16.42 9.47 0.70
C ASN A 214 16.45 7.97 1.02
N LEU A 215 15.28 7.33 1.04
CA LEU A 215 15.15 5.88 1.22
C LEU A 215 15.92 5.10 0.14
N TRP A 216 15.83 5.52 -1.12
CA TRP A 216 16.57 4.90 -2.23
C TRP A 216 18.09 5.07 -2.07
N SER A 217 18.55 6.24 -1.62
CA SER A 217 19.96 6.50 -1.34
C SER A 217 20.51 5.55 -0.27
N THR A 218 19.80 5.37 0.84
CA THR A 218 20.20 4.40 1.89
C THR A 218 20.23 2.98 1.35
N VAL A 219 19.22 2.55 0.58
CA VAL A 219 19.19 1.22 -0.05
C VAL A 219 20.37 1.03 -1.01
N LYS A 220 20.70 2.05 -1.82
CA LYS A 220 21.87 2.02 -2.70
C LYS A 220 23.17 1.88 -1.92
N GLN A 221 23.33 2.60 -0.81
CA GLN A 221 24.49 2.47 0.06
C GLN A 221 24.63 1.06 0.61
N ILE A 222 23.54 0.44 1.07
CA ILE A 222 23.55 -0.94 1.58
C ILE A 222 23.98 -1.93 0.49
N ILE A 223 23.43 -1.79 -0.73
CA ILE A 223 23.83 -2.62 -1.88
C ILE A 223 25.30 -2.40 -2.23
N GLN A 224 25.79 -1.16 -2.17
CA GLN A 224 27.18 -0.84 -2.43
C GLN A 224 28.12 -1.46 -1.40
N ASN A 225 27.74 -1.43 -0.11
CA ASN A 225 28.50 -2.10 0.95
C ASN A 225 28.63 -3.60 0.67
N LEU A 226 27.52 -4.26 0.32
CA LEU A 226 27.50 -5.69 -0.03
C LEU A 226 28.40 -6.01 -1.24
N ASN A 227 28.39 -5.17 -2.28
CA ASN A 227 29.27 -5.30 -3.45
C ASN A 227 30.75 -5.17 -3.10
N ASN A 228 31.07 -4.32 -2.13
CA ASN A 228 32.44 -4.06 -1.70
C ASN A 228 32.98 -5.09 -0.70
N GLY A 229 32.21 -6.14 -0.38
CA GLY A 229 32.61 -7.18 0.56
C GLY A 229 32.22 -6.90 2.02
N PHE A 230 31.59 -5.77 2.33
CA PHE A 230 31.13 -5.43 3.69
C PHE A 230 29.75 -6.05 4.00
N CYS A 231 29.35 -5.98 5.27
CA CYS A 231 27.96 -6.13 5.70
C CYS A 231 27.09 -4.96 5.23
N GLU A 232 25.77 -5.10 5.32
CA GLU A 232 24.78 -4.10 4.94
C GLU A 232 25.03 -2.74 5.60
N ASP A 233 25.42 -2.74 6.88
CA ASP A 233 25.72 -1.55 7.67
C ASP A 233 27.12 -0.97 7.42
N GLY A 234 27.95 -1.64 6.60
CA GLY A 234 29.32 -1.27 6.27
C GLY A 234 30.39 -1.94 7.14
N ASN A 235 30.01 -2.84 8.06
CA ASN A 235 30.97 -3.54 8.92
C ASN A 235 31.86 -4.52 8.08
N PRO A 236 33.19 -4.59 8.31
CA PRO A 236 34.10 -5.53 7.64
C PRO A 236 33.96 -7.00 8.06
N MET A 237 32.96 -7.36 8.86
CA MET A 237 32.72 -8.75 9.26
C MET A 237 32.51 -9.66 8.04
N GLU A 238 33.13 -10.85 8.07
CA GLU A 238 32.98 -11.83 7.00
C GLU A 238 31.57 -12.42 7.00
N ILE A 239 30.86 -12.25 5.88
CA ILE A 239 29.59 -12.93 5.59
C ILE A 239 29.87 -14.03 4.57
N SER A 240 29.25 -15.21 4.76
CA SER A 240 29.31 -16.30 3.79
C SER A 240 28.83 -15.84 2.40
N GLU A 241 29.37 -16.44 1.34
CA GLU A 241 28.99 -16.06 -0.03
C GLU A 241 27.49 -16.28 -0.30
N ASN A 242 26.91 -17.35 0.28
CA ASN A 242 25.49 -17.64 0.16
C ASN A 242 24.62 -16.58 0.87
N ASP A 243 24.99 -16.18 2.09
CA ASP A 243 24.25 -15.16 2.84
C ASP A 243 24.39 -13.77 2.21
N ARG A 244 25.55 -13.47 1.60
CA ARG A 244 25.74 -12.26 0.81
C ARG A 244 24.84 -12.24 -0.42
N SER A 245 24.75 -13.34 -1.15
CA SER A 245 23.85 -13.49 -2.31
C SER A 245 22.37 -13.29 -1.92
N ASP A 246 21.95 -13.89 -0.80
CA ASP A 246 20.59 -13.70 -0.28
C ASP A 246 20.31 -12.26 0.15
N SER A 247 21.28 -11.62 0.80
CA SER A 247 21.18 -10.22 1.21
C SER A 247 21.09 -9.32 -0.02
N PHE A 248 21.90 -9.58 -1.05
CA PHE A 248 21.86 -8.86 -2.31
C PHE A 248 20.49 -8.99 -3.00
N ARG A 249 19.95 -10.21 -3.07
CA ARG A 249 18.62 -10.49 -3.61
C ARG A 249 17.52 -9.72 -2.87
N LEU A 250 17.57 -9.75 -1.53
CA LEU A 250 16.61 -9.03 -0.68
C LEU A 250 16.67 -7.51 -0.92
N TRP A 251 17.87 -6.93 -0.89
CA TRP A 251 18.04 -5.48 -1.04
C TRP A 251 17.80 -4.99 -2.46
N LYS A 252 18.08 -5.79 -3.49
CA LYS A 252 17.66 -5.52 -4.87
C LYS A 252 16.15 -5.52 -5.02
N GLY A 253 15.46 -6.47 -4.39
CA GLY A 253 13.99 -6.47 -4.33
C GLY A 253 13.43 -5.22 -3.63
N ARG A 254 14.06 -4.79 -2.53
CA ARG A 254 13.72 -3.53 -1.85
C ARG A 254 13.98 -2.32 -2.75
N GLU A 255 15.12 -2.26 -3.42
CA GLU A 255 15.47 -1.19 -4.38
C GLU A 255 14.40 -1.05 -5.46
N ALA A 256 14.01 -2.16 -6.09
CA ALA A 256 12.96 -2.17 -7.11
C ALA A 256 11.62 -1.65 -6.55
N ARG A 257 11.24 -2.05 -5.34
CA ARG A 257 10.03 -1.53 -4.67
C ARG A 257 10.08 -0.02 -4.46
N VAL A 258 11.19 0.54 -3.97
CA VAL A 258 11.33 2.00 -3.83
C VAL A 258 11.24 2.69 -5.19
N MET A 259 11.89 2.14 -6.22
CA MET A 259 11.82 2.70 -7.57
C MET A 259 10.38 2.70 -8.10
N HIS A 260 9.61 1.63 -7.90
CA HIS A 260 8.18 1.62 -8.24
C HIS A 260 7.39 2.72 -7.52
N SER A 261 7.65 2.94 -6.22
CA SER A 261 7.01 4.01 -5.46
C SER A 261 7.42 5.40 -5.98
N ILE A 262 8.68 5.62 -6.37
CA ILE A 262 9.15 6.85 -7.00
C ILE A 262 8.47 7.07 -8.36
N ILE A 263 8.33 6.01 -9.17
CA ILE A 263 7.63 6.06 -10.46
C ILE A 263 6.18 6.48 -10.25
N ASN A 264 5.45 5.84 -9.32
CA ASN A 264 4.06 6.17 -9.01
C ASN A 264 3.92 7.63 -8.54
N CYS A 265 4.85 8.08 -7.67
CA CYS A 265 4.88 9.45 -7.20
C CYS A 265 5.17 10.46 -8.34
N SER A 266 6.07 10.10 -9.25
CA SER A 266 6.42 10.91 -10.43
C SER A 266 5.25 11.01 -11.40
N ILE A 267 4.51 9.92 -11.62
CA ILE A 267 3.26 9.91 -12.42
C ILE A 267 2.21 10.82 -11.78
N SER A 268 2.03 10.75 -10.46
CA SER A 268 1.12 11.65 -9.72
C SER A 268 1.50 13.13 -9.88
N LEU A 269 2.79 13.44 -9.90
CA LEU A 269 3.33 14.78 -10.16
C LEU A 269 3.35 15.17 -11.64
N LYS A 270 2.93 14.29 -12.57
CA LYS A 270 3.04 14.45 -14.03
C LYS A 270 4.48 14.63 -14.53
N HIS A 271 5.46 14.18 -13.76
CA HIS A 271 6.88 14.11 -14.16
C HIS A 271 7.12 12.83 -14.97
N PHE A 272 6.54 12.78 -16.17
CA PHE A 272 6.53 11.56 -16.97
C PHE A 272 7.92 11.13 -17.48
N GLU A 273 8.81 12.08 -17.76
CA GLU A 273 10.19 11.78 -18.18
C GLU A 273 10.94 10.96 -17.12
N LEU A 274 10.93 11.42 -15.87
CA LEU A 274 11.54 10.68 -14.75
C LEU A 274 10.91 9.29 -14.57
N ALA A 275 9.59 9.19 -14.70
CA ALA A 275 8.89 7.92 -14.59
C ALA A 275 9.30 6.94 -15.71
N MET A 276 9.42 7.41 -16.95
CA MET A 276 9.87 6.62 -18.10
C MET A 276 11.33 6.18 -17.92
N ASP A 277 12.22 7.07 -17.51
CA ASP A 277 13.64 6.78 -17.29
C ASP A 277 13.85 5.70 -16.23
N LEU A 278 13.17 5.83 -15.09
CA LEU A 278 13.27 4.85 -14.00
C LEU A 278 12.67 3.50 -14.39
N LEU A 279 11.57 3.50 -15.14
CA LEU A 279 10.95 2.27 -15.63
C LEU A 279 11.82 1.58 -16.68
N GLY A 280 12.48 2.35 -17.56
CA GLY A 280 13.50 1.85 -18.50
C GLY A 280 14.67 1.19 -17.77
N GLN A 281 15.20 1.85 -16.72
CA GLN A 281 16.25 1.25 -15.87
C GLN A 281 15.80 -0.06 -15.21
N LEU A 282 14.54 -0.16 -14.79
CA LEU A 282 14.00 -1.43 -14.25
C LEU A 282 13.90 -2.51 -15.33
N CYS A 283 13.49 -2.16 -16.56
CA CYS A 283 13.44 -3.09 -17.70
C CYS A 283 14.81 -3.69 -18.04
N GLU A 284 15.88 -2.92 -17.91
CA GLU A 284 17.26 -3.38 -18.17
C GLU A 284 17.76 -4.35 -17.08
N ARG A 285 17.35 -4.12 -15.84
CA ARG A 285 17.83 -4.86 -14.65
C ARG A 285 17.04 -6.15 -14.42
N ASP A 286 15.72 -6.09 -14.54
CA ASP A 286 14.82 -7.25 -14.34
C ASP A 286 14.46 -7.90 -15.68
N LYS A 287 15.33 -8.81 -16.13
CA LYS A 287 15.10 -9.58 -17.36
C LYS A 287 13.91 -10.54 -17.26
N VAL A 288 13.52 -10.96 -16.06
CA VAL A 288 12.44 -11.94 -15.85
C VAL A 288 11.09 -11.28 -16.07
N HIS A 289 10.87 -10.10 -15.47
CA HIS A 289 9.62 -9.36 -15.59
C HIS A 289 9.65 -8.26 -16.65
N ARG A 290 10.70 -8.22 -17.49
CA ARG A 290 10.92 -7.19 -18.53
C ARG A 290 9.69 -6.92 -19.38
N HIS A 291 9.00 -7.96 -19.84
CA HIS A 291 7.79 -7.80 -20.65
C HIS A 291 6.66 -7.08 -19.89
N THR A 292 6.50 -7.33 -18.59
CA THR A 292 5.47 -6.65 -17.76
C THR A 292 5.84 -5.18 -17.55
N LEU A 293 7.12 -4.89 -17.34
CA LEU A 293 7.63 -3.52 -17.19
C LEU A 293 7.52 -2.73 -18.51
N LEU A 294 7.80 -3.38 -19.65
CA LEU A 294 7.60 -2.80 -20.98
C LEU A 294 6.13 -2.51 -21.28
N SER A 295 5.19 -3.40 -20.93
CA SER A 295 3.76 -3.08 -21.01
C SER A 295 3.39 -1.87 -20.16
N ALA A 296 3.93 -1.76 -18.94
CA ALA A 296 3.72 -0.59 -18.10
C ALA A 296 4.31 0.70 -18.73
N LEU A 297 5.48 0.61 -19.37
CA LEU A 297 6.11 1.71 -20.08
C LEU A 297 5.30 2.13 -21.32
N GLY A 298 4.77 1.16 -22.07
CA GLY A 298 3.88 1.42 -23.20
C GLY A 298 2.61 2.14 -22.75
N ARG A 299 1.99 1.73 -21.64
CA ARG A 299 0.83 2.42 -21.06
C ARG A 299 1.16 3.84 -20.59
N LEU A 300 2.35 4.06 -20.05
CA LEU A 300 2.83 5.39 -19.69
C LEU A 300 3.02 6.28 -20.93
N HIS A 301 3.55 5.72 -22.03
CA HIS A 301 3.62 6.42 -23.32
C HIS A 301 2.24 6.81 -23.84
N LEU A 302 1.23 5.91 -23.74
CA LEU A 302 -0.15 6.23 -24.10
C LEU A 302 -0.71 7.38 -23.26
N GLN A 303 -0.44 7.39 -21.95
CA GLN A 303 -0.90 8.46 -21.06
C GLN A 303 -0.34 9.84 -21.43
N VAL A 304 0.87 9.89 -21.97
CA VAL A 304 1.52 11.14 -22.45
C VAL A 304 1.11 11.48 -23.90
N GLY A 305 0.39 10.57 -24.58
CA GLY A 305 0.00 10.73 -25.99
C GLY A 305 1.07 10.31 -26.99
N ASN A 306 2.16 9.69 -26.55
CA ASN A 306 3.19 9.13 -27.44
C ASN A 306 2.78 7.74 -27.95
N ILE A 307 1.88 7.71 -28.93
CA ILE A 307 1.36 6.47 -29.53
C ILE A 307 2.50 5.63 -30.14
N ALA A 308 3.46 6.27 -30.82
CA ALA A 308 4.59 5.58 -31.44
C ALA A 308 5.51 4.90 -30.41
N GLY A 309 5.78 5.57 -29.28
CA GLY A 309 6.55 4.99 -28.18
C GLY A 309 5.83 3.79 -27.53
N ALA A 310 4.51 3.89 -27.38
CA ALA A 310 3.70 2.79 -26.86
C ALA A 310 3.73 1.57 -27.79
N GLU A 311 3.55 1.79 -29.10
CA GLU A 311 3.59 0.75 -30.12
C GLU A 311 4.96 0.05 -30.15
N SER A 312 6.06 0.81 -30.05
CA SER A 312 7.41 0.26 -29.94
C SER A 312 7.55 -0.69 -28.73
N CYS A 313 7.08 -0.26 -27.56
CA CYS A 313 7.12 -1.07 -26.34
C CYS A 313 6.29 -2.36 -26.48
N PHE A 314 5.06 -2.27 -26.98
CA PHE A 314 4.18 -3.43 -27.14
C PHE A 314 4.70 -4.41 -28.22
N ASN A 315 5.30 -3.89 -29.30
CA ASN A 315 5.95 -4.74 -30.30
C ASN A 315 7.14 -5.51 -29.69
N GLU A 316 7.94 -4.87 -28.84
CA GLU A 316 9.02 -5.56 -28.13
C GLU A 316 8.47 -6.65 -27.19
N VAL A 317 7.38 -6.36 -26.46
CA VAL A 317 6.69 -7.37 -25.63
C VAL A 317 6.25 -8.57 -26.47
N ARG A 318 5.66 -8.33 -27.63
CA ARG A 318 5.20 -9.39 -28.55
C ARG A 318 6.35 -10.26 -29.06
N VAL A 319 7.50 -9.66 -29.37
CA VAL A 319 8.72 -10.39 -29.76
C VAL A 319 9.22 -11.27 -28.62
N ILE A 320 9.33 -10.72 -27.40
CA ILE A 320 9.78 -11.48 -26.21
C ILE A 320 8.88 -12.70 -25.95
N ARG A 321 7.57 -12.54 -26.17
CA ARG A 321 6.57 -13.59 -25.90
C ARG A 321 6.33 -14.54 -27.08
N GLY A 322 7.08 -14.41 -28.17
CA GLY A 322 6.96 -15.28 -29.34
C GLY A 322 5.59 -15.21 -30.02
N GLY A 323 4.89 -14.07 -29.92
CA GLY A 323 3.62 -13.84 -30.59
C GLY A 323 2.42 -14.63 -30.05
N LYS A 324 2.52 -15.30 -28.89
CA LYS A 324 1.36 -15.97 -28.27
C LYS A 324 0.36 -14.92 -27.77
N LEU A 325 -0.81 -14.87 -28.41
CA LEU A 325 -1.92 -14.03 -27.97
C LEU A 325 -2.34 -14.46 -26.56
N ASP A 326 -2.23 -13.53 -25.62
CA ASP A 326 -2.73 -13.70 -24.26
C ASP A 326 -3.57 -12.49 -23.86
N ILE A 327 -4.13 -12.56 -22.67
CA ILE A 327 -4.93 -11.48 -22.10
C ILE A 327 -4.20 -10.14 -22.07
N ARG A 328 -2.89 -10.12 -21.77
CA ARG A 328 -2.12 -8.88 -21.64
C ARG A 328 -1.94 -8.21 -22.99
N GLU A 329 -1.59 -8.99 -24.02
CA GLU A 329 -1.47 -8.50 -25.39
C GLU A 329 -2.81 -7.95 -25.89
N LEU A 330 -3.92 -8.63 -25.63
CA LEU A 330 -5.25 -8.16 -26.01
C LEU A 330 -5.62 -6.85 -25.30
N VAL A 331 -5.28 -6.74 -24.00
CA VAL A 331 -5.48 -5.50 -23.25
C VAL A 331 -4.62 -4.36 -23.79
N ASP A 332 -3.34 -4.60 -24.06
CA ASP A 332 -2.41 -3.58 -24.56
C ASP A 332 -2.83 -3.09 -25.96
N ARG A 333 -3.28 -4.00 -26.85
CA ARG A 333 -3.91 -3.65 -28.14
C ARG A 333 -5.19 -2.86 -27.98
N GLY A 334 -6.08 -3.29 -27.07
CA GLY A 334 -7.31 -2.57 -26.78
C GLY A 334 -7.05 -1.15 -26.30
N LEU A 335 -6.08 -0.95 -25.41
CA LEU A 335 -5.66 0.37 -24.93
C LEU A 335 -5.05 1.23 -26.04
N LEU A 336 -4.27 0.64 -26.95
CA LEU A 336 -3.74 1.34 -28.12
C LEU A 336 -4.86 1.81 -29.05
N SER A 337 -5.85 0.96 -29.35
CA SER A 337 -7.03 1.33 -30.15
C SER A 337 -7.87 2.41 -29.46
N VAL A 338 -8.02 2.37 -28.13
CA VAL A 338 -8.67 3.47 -27.37
C VAL A 338 -7.91 4.79 -27.56
N ALA A 339 -6.58 4.78 -27.45
CA ALA A 339 -5.77 5.97 -27.64
C ALA A 339 -5.86 6.54 -29.07
N GLN A 340 -6.14 5.68 -30.06
CA GLN A 340 -6.39 6.06 -31.45
C GLN A 340 -7.86 6.45 -31.73
N SER A 341 -8.73 6.47 -30.70
CA SER A 341 -10.18 6.71 -30.82
C SER A 341 -10.94 5.66 -31.66
N ASN A 342 -10.35 4.48 -31.87
CA ASN A 342 -10.98 3.34 -32.54
C ASN A 342 -11.74 2.47 -31.53
N PHE A 343 -12.84 2.98 -30.99
CA PHE A 343 -13.56 2.34 -29.87
C PHE A 343 -14.16 0.96 -30.20
N ASP A 344 -14.56 0.72 -31.45
CA ASP A 344 -15.13 -0.59 -31.85
C ASP A 344 -14.05 -1.68 -31.95
N GLU A 345 -12.85 -1.33 -32.44
CA GLU A 345 -11.71 -2.24 -32.45
C GLU A 345 -11.22 -2.49 -31.01
N ALA A 346 -11.16 -1.44 -30.19
CA ALA A 346 -10.83 -1.58 -28.77
C ALA A 346 -11.80 -2.52 -28.05
N TYR A 347 -13.11 -2.33 -28.26
CA TYR A 347 -14.14 -3.21 -27.72
C TYR A 347 -13.95 -4.66 -28.17
N SER A 348 -13.65 -4.90 -29.45
CA SER A 348 -13.40 -6.26 -29.97
C SER A 348 -12.20 -6.92 -29.28
N ASN A 349 -11.08 -6.20 -29.11
CA ASN A 349 -9.91 -6.73 -28.38
C ASN A 349 -10.24 -7.03 -26.91
N PHE A 350 -10.97 -6.15 -26.23
CA PHE A 350 -11.40 -6.40 -24.85
C PHE A 350 -12.44 -7.51 -24.74
N GLN A 351 -13.30 -7.70 -25.74
CA GLN A 351 -14.24 -8.80 -25.80
C GLN A 351 -13.52 -10.14 -25.92
N GLU A 352 -12.50 -10.24 -26.78
CA GLU A 352 -11.64 -11.42 -26.84
C GLU A 352 -10.92 -11.66 -25.50
N ALA A 353 -10.43 -10.60 -24.84
CA ALA A 353 -9.81 -10.72 -23.53
C ALA A 353 -10.81 -11.21 -22.46
N SER A 354 -12.06 -10.73 -22.53
CA SER A 354 -13.15 -11.15 -21.64
C SER A 354 -13.56 -12.60 -21.87
N CYS A 355 -13.37 -13.17 -23.06
CA CYS A 355 -13.58 -14.60 -23.29
C CYS A 355 -12.53 -15.46 -22.56
N LEU A 356 -11.31 -14.93 -22.37
CA LEU A 356 -10.25 -15.61 -21.62
C LEU A 356 -10.43 -15.45 -20.11
N GLU A 357 -10.82 -14.27 -19.65
CA GLU A 357 -11.11 -14.00 -18.23
C GLU A 357 -12.46 -13.25 -18.06
N PRO A 358 -13.60 -13.98 -18.00
CA PRO A 358 -14.94 -13.38 -17.98
C PRO A 358 -15.24 -12.49 -16.77
N ASN A 359 -14.52 -12.69 -15.66
CA ASN A 359 -14.75 -11.99 -14.40
C ASN A 359 -13.72 -10.88 -14.13
N ASN A 360 -12.87 -10.55 -15.11
CA ASN A 360 -11.85 -9.52 -14.94
C ASN A 360 -12.47 -8.12 -15.03
N LEU A 361 -12.65 -7.48 -13.87
CA LEU A 361 -13.34 -6.18 -13.75
C LEU A 361 -12.65 -5.05 -14.52
N MET A 362 -11.32 -5.09 -14.68
CA MET A 362 -10.60 -4.10 -15.49
C MET A 362 -11.04 -4.20 -16.95
N ILE A 363 -11.16 -5.42 -17.50
CA ILE A 363 -11.59 -5.63 -18.88
C ILE A 363 -13.05 -5.20 -19.06
N LEU A 364 -13.94 -5.64 -18.18
CA LEU A 364 -15.36 -5.26 -18.23
C LEU A 364 -15.55 -3.74 -18.13
N ASN A 365 -14.76 -3.07 -17.29
CA ASN A 365 -14.76 -1.63 -17.19
C ASN A 365 -14.29 -0.96 -18.48
N ASN A 366 -13.20 -1.43 -19.09
CA ASN A 366 -12.72 -0.89 -20.35
C ASN A 366 -13.71 -1.12 -21.50
N MET A 367 -14.38 -2.28 -21.54
CA MET A 367 -15.48 -2.55 -22.48
C MET A 367 -16.64 -1.55 -22.29
N SER A 368 -17.05 -1.30 -21.04
CA SER A 368 -18.08 -0.30 -20.71
C SER A 368 -17.68 1.10 -21.18
N VAL A 369 -16.41 1.49 -21.00
CA VAL A 369 -15.90 2.78 -21.49
C VAL A 369 -15.97 2.84 -23.02
N CYS A 370 -15.53 1.80 -23.74
CA CYS A 370 -15.65 1.77 -25.20
C CYS A 370 -17.11 1.90 -25.66
N LEU A 371 -18.04 1.17 -25.04
CA LEU A 371 -19.47 1.25 -25.36
C LEU A 371 -20.05 2.64 -25.11
N LEU A 372 -19.63 3.31 -24.01
CA LEU A 372 -20.03 4.68 -23.72
C LEU A 372 -19.60 5.62 -24.86
N TYR A 373 -18.33 5.56 -25.27
CA TYR A 373 -17.79 6.40 -26.35
C TYR A 373 -18.38 6.07 -27.73
N SER A 374 -18.80 4.82 -27.96
CA SER A 374 -19.59 4.43 -29.14
C SER A 374 -21.09 4.79 -29.03
N GLY A 375 -21.53 5.54 -28.00
CA GLY A 375 -22.91 5.98 -27.81
C GLY A 375 -23.88 4.92 -27.29
N ARG A 376 -23.39 3.74 -26.89
CA ARG A 376 -24.17 2.58 -26.43
C ARG A 376 -24.28 2.55 -24.90
N LEU A 377 -24.78 3.64 -24.31
CA LEU A 377 -24.84 3.86 -22.85
C LEU A 377 -25.55 2.72 -22.09
N LYS A 378 -26.68 2.22 -22.60
CA LYS A 378 -27.45 1.15 -21.92
C LYS A 378 -26.67 -0.16 -21.82
N GLU A 379 -25.88 -0.47 -22.84
CA GLU A 379 -25.07 -1.69 -22.87
C GLU A 379 -23.86 -1.56 -21.94
N ALA A 380 -23.24 -0.38 -21.89
CA ALA A 380 -22.19 -0.07 -20.92
C ALA A 380 -22.67 -0.31 -19.48
N ILE A 381 -23.85 0.23 -19.13
CA ILE A 381 -24.49 0.00 -17.82
C ILE A 381 -24.73 -1.48 -17.58
N SER A 382 -25.31 -2.19 -18.56
CA SER A 382 -25.64 -3.62 -18.42
C SER A 382 -24.41 -4.49 -18.15
N ILE A 383 -23.25 -4.18 -18.75
CA ILE A 383 -22.00 -4.92 -18.49
C ILE A 383 -21.59 -4.77 -17.03
N LEU A 384 -21.58 -3.55 -16.50
CA LEU A 384 -21.14 -3.31 -15.12
C LEU A 384 -22.16 -3.83 -14.09
N GLU A 385 -23.46 -3.69 -14.35
CA GLU A 385 -24.51 -4.29 -13.52
C GLU A 385 -24.39 -5.82 -13.48
N SER A 386 -24.13 -6.44 -14.63
CA SER A 386 -23.89 -7.88 -14.73
C SER A 386 -22.68 -8.30 -13.88
N ALA A 387 -21.57 -7.57 -13.97
CA ALA A 387 -20.37 -7.83 -13.17
C ALA A 387 -20.68 -7.83 -11.66
N ILE A 388 -21.46 -6.85 -11.20
CA ILE A 388 -21.91 -6.77 -9.80
C ILE A 388 -22.83 -7.95 -9.45
N SER A 389 -23.75 -8.34 -10.33
CA SER A 389 -24.66 -9.45 -10.07
C SER A 389 -23.98 -10.82 -9.98
N VAL A 390 -22.93 -11.04 -10.77
CA VAL A 390 -22.20 -12.32 -10.84
C VAL A 390 -21.32 -12.54 -9.61
N ASN A 391 -20.60 -11.51 -9.19
CA ASN A 391 -19.74 -11.60 -8.00
C ASN A 391 -19.74 -10.27 -7.23
N PRO A 392 -20.76 -10.01 -6.40
CA PRO A 392 -20.90 -8.75 -5.69
C PRO A 392 -19.69 -8.41 -4.81
N PRO A 393 -19.16 -9.31 -3.94
CA PRO A 393 -18.02 -8.98 -3.09
C PRO A 393 -16.78 -8.54 -3.87
N HIS A 394 -16.54 -9.12 -5.05
CA HIS A 394 -15.41 -8.75 -5.90
C HIS A 394 -15.67 -7.46 -6.69
N ALA A 395 -16.88 -7.31 -7.23
CA ALA A 395 -17.24 -6.22 -8.14
C ALA A 395 -17.51 -4.89 -7.45
N LEU A 396 -17.96 -4.88 -6.18
CA LEU A 396 -18.32 -3.68 -5.41
C LEU A 396 -17.10 -2.81 -4.99
N HIS A 397 -16.06 -2.72 -5.81
CA HIS A 397 -14.94 -1.84 -5.54
C HIS A 397 -15.21 -0.41 -6.04
N GLU A 398 -14.52 0.56 -5.44
CA GLU A 398 -14.81 1.98 -5.61
C GLU A 398 -14.79 2.47 -7.06
N SER A 399 -13.78 2.11 -7.88
CA SER A 399 -13.70 2.61 -9.26
C SER A 399 -14.84 2.13 -10.14
N LEU A 400 -15.29 0.88 -10.01
CA LEU A 400 -16.45 0.40 -10.75
C LEU A 400 -17.73 1.10 -10.30
N LEU A 401 -17.91 1.26 -8.98
CA LEU A 401 -19.08 1.94 -8.43
C LEU A 401 -19.14 3.41 -8.87
N LEU A 402 -18.02 4.13 -8.89
CA LEU A 402 -17.95 5.50 -9.38
C LEU A 402 -18.29 5.60 -10.87
N ASN A 403 -17.75 4.70 -11.69
CA ASN A 403 -18.04 4.65 -13.12
C ASN A 403 -19.53 4.36 -13.36
N LEU A 404 -20.09 3.35 -12.70
CA LEU A 404 -21.51 3.00 -12.82
C LEU A 404 -22.43 4.12 -12.31
N CYS A 405 -22.10 4.78 -11.20
CA CYS A 405 -22.83 5.96 -10.72
C CYS A 405 -22.84 7.08 -11.76
N THR A 406 -21.71 7.31 -12.43
CA THR A 406 -21.59 8.31 -13.49
C THR A 406 -22.47 7.94 -14.69
N LEU A 407 -22.48 6.68 -15.10
CA LEU A 407 -23.36 6.21 -16.18
C LEU A 407 -24.85 6.35 -15.81
N TYR A 408 -25.23 6.09 -14.56
CA TYR A 408 -26.59 6.31 -14.08
C TYR A 408 -27.00 7.79 -14.10
N ASP A 409 -26.09 8.68 -13.71
CA ASP A 409 -26.30 10.13 -13.78
C ASP A 409 -26.49 10.60 -15.24
N MET A 410 -25.84 9.94 -16.21
CA MET A 410 -25.99 10.23 -17.65
C MET A 410 -27.28 9.65 -18.27
N GLU A 411 -27.77 8.50 -17.80
CA GLU A 411 -28.90 7.81 -18.44
C GLU A 411 -30.26 8.46 -18.14
N SER A 412 -30.50 8.89 -16.88
CA SER A 412 -31.87 9.19 -16.45
C SER A 412 -31.96 9.98 -15.15
N SER A 413 -33.07 10.73 -14.99
CA SER A 413 -33.53 11.27 -13.71
C SER A 413 -33.84 10.20 -12.64
N LYS A 414 -33.98 8.92 -13.03
CA LYS A 414 -34.15 7.76 -12.13
C LYS A 414 -32.82 7.19 -11.60
N GLY A 415 -31.67 7.80 -11.92
CA GLY A 415 -30.35 7.34 -11.46
C GLY A 415 -30.25 7.12 -9.95
N ARG A 416 -30.96 7.93 -9.16
CA ARG A 416 -31.02 7.80 -7.69
C ARG A 416 -31.51 6.43 -7.21
N MET A 417 -32.53 5.85 -7.84
CA MET A 417 -33.05 4.53 -7.43
C MET A 417 -32.04 3.41 -7.70
N LYS A 418 -31.29 3.51 -8.80
CA LYS A 418 -30.23 2.55 -9.12
C LYS A 418 -29.04 2.69 -8.17
N LYS A 419 -28.64 3.91 -7.81
CA LYS A 419 -27.63 4.16 -6.77
C LYS A 419 -28.04 3.60 -5.41
N PHE A 420 -29.30 3.75 -5.02
CA PHE A 420 -29.82 3.12 -3.79
C PHE A 420 -29.78 1.59 -3.86
N ALA A 421 -30.04 0.98 -5.01
CA ALA A 421 -29.84 -0.46 -5.19
C ALA A 421 -28.37 -0.86 -5.01
N LEU A 422 -27.42 -0.06 -5.49
CA LEU A 422 -25.98 -0.29 -5.23
C LEU A 422 -25.64 -0.17 -3.74
N LEU A 423 -26.18 0.84 -3.04
CA LEU A 423 -25.98 0.97 -1.60
C LEU A 423 -26.47 -0.26 -0.83
N ARG A 424 -27.60 -0.86 -1.25
CA ARG A 424 -28.06 -2.15 -0.69
C ARG A 424 -27.08 -3.29 -0.91
N GLN A 425 -26.48 -3.37 -2.10
CA GLN A 425 -25.47 -4.39 -2.40
C GLN A 425 -24.22 -4.19 -1.51
N ILE A 426 -23.76 -2.95 -1.34
CA ILE A 426 -22.65 -2.61 -0.43
C ILE A 426 -23.02 -3.01 1.00
N SER A 427 -24.20 -2.62 1.47
CA SER A 427 -24.70 -2.97 2.81
C SER A 427 -24.75 -4.49 3.05
N ARG A 428 -25.03 -5.28 2.02
CA ARG A 428 -25.12 -6.74 2.13
C ARG A 428 -23.76 -7.44 2.08
N TYR A 429 -22.83 -6.97 1.27
CA TYR A 429 -21.62 -7.72 0.92
C TYR A 429 -20.31 -7.10 1.43
N GLN A 430 -20.32 -5.85 1.88
CA GLN A 430 -19.12 -5.16 2.34
C GLN A 430 -19.24 -4.69 3.78
N ALA A 431 -18.19 -4.95 4.57
CA ALA A 431 -18.10 -4.47 5.93
C ALA A 431 -17.80 -2.96 6.00
N ASP A 432 -17.02 -2.43 5.07
CA ASP A 432 -16.69 -1.01 4.98
C ASP A 432 -16.69 -0.54 3.51
N ALA A 433 -16.94 0.75 3.30
CA ALA A 433 -16.79 1.42 2.02
C ALA A 433 -16.11 2.79 2.19
N PRO A 434 -15.35 3.30 1.20
CA PRO A 434 -14.83 4.67 1.25
C PRO A 434 -15.97 5.71 1.35
N THR A 435 -15.81 6.74 2.18
CA THR A 435 -16.83 7.79 2.33
C THR A 435 -17.13 8.50 1.00
N SER A 436 -16.12 8.68 0.15
CA SER A 436 -16.26 9.28 -1.18
C SER A 436 -17.27 8.57 -2.09
N ILE A 437 -17.34 7.23 -2.04
CA ILE A 437 -18.33 6.50 -2.84
C ILE A 437 -19.72 6.57 -2.22
N LEU A 438 -19.81 6.53 -0.89
CA LEU A 438 -21.08 6.68 -0.19
C LEU A 438 -21.71 8.04 -0.53
N GLU A 439 -20.95 9.13 -0.43
CA GLU A 439 -21.39 10.47 -0.83
C GLU A 439 -21.91 10.53 -2.27
N LYS A 440 -21.24 9.84 -3.22
CA LYS A 440 -21.66 9.81 -4.62
C LYS A 440 -22.93 8.99 -4.87
N LEU A 441 -23.26 8.06 -3.97
CA LEU A 441 -24.46 7.22 -4.06
C LEU A 441 -25.74 7.95 -3.63
N TYR A 442 -25.63 8.95 -2.75
CA TYR A 442 -26.79 9.71 -2.28
C TYR A 442 -26.80 11.21 -2.61
N GLY A 443 -25.64 11.78 -2.99
CA GLY A 443 -25.54 13.08 -3.66
C GLY A 443 -25.98 12.99 -5.12
#